data_AF-A0A9E0H5K1-F1
#
_entry.id   AF-A0A9E0H5K1-F1
#
_cell.length_a   1.000
_cell.length_b   1.000
_cell.length_c   1.000
_cell.angle_alpha   90.00
_cell.angle_beta   90.00
_cell.angle_gamma   90.00
#
_symmetry.space_group_name_H-M   'P 1'
#
loop_
_entity.id
_entity.type
_entity.pdbx_description
1 polymer ?
#
loop_
_entity_poly.entity_id
_entity_poly.type
_entity_poly.pdbx_seq_one_letter_code
_entity_poly.pdbx_strand_id
1 'polypeptide(L)' 'MRRARVVVAGLAVAVAAVAIAGCAWLDDGPPTRSCRSNRDCFTAQGEVCDPVSQTCVTVDAAAAAEPTP' A
#
# COMPACT_ATOMS: atom_id res chain seq x y z
N MET A 1 -21.46 -37.93 -3.96
CA MET A 1 -21.39 -36.87 -2.91
C MET A 1 -19.98 -36.51 -2.45
N ARG A 2 -19.02 -37.44 -2.30
CA ARG A 2 -17.64 -37.12 -1.87
C ARG A 2 -16.83 -36.25 -2.85
N ARG A 3 -16.97 -36.50 -4.16
CA ARG A 3 -16.25 -35.75 -5.21
C ARG A 3 -16.65 -34.27 -5.30
N ALA A 4 -17.94 -33.98 -5.13
CA ALA A 4 -18.44 -32.60 -5.11
C ALA A 4 -17.88 -31.79 -3.93
N ARG A 5 -17.72 -32.41 -2.75
CA ARG A 5 -17.13 -31.77 -1.57
C ARG A 5 -15.65 -31.43 -1.77
N VAL A 6 -14.90 -32.27 -2.48
CA VAL A 6 -13.48 -32.01 -2.80
C VAL A 6 -13.33 -30.85 -3.77
N VAL A 7 -14.20 -30.77 -4.79
CA VAL A 7 -14.18 -29.66 -5.76
C VAL A 7 -14.52 -28.33 -5.08
N VAL A 8 -15.56 -28.31 -4.25
CA VAL A 8 -15.96 -27.10 -3.50
C VAL A 8 -14.87 -26.67 -2.52
N ALA A 9 -14.25 -27.62 -1.81
CA ALA A 9 -13.14 -27.33 -0.90
C ALA A 9 -11.92 -26.78 -1.66
N GLY A 10 -11.56 -27.37 -2.80
CA GLY A 10 -10.44 -26.89 -3.61
C GLY A 10 -10.67 -25.49 -4.16
N LEU A 11 -11.89 -25.19 -4.59
CA LEU A 11 -12.25 -23.86 -5.10
C LEU A 11 -12.24 -22.81 -3.98
N ALA A 12 -12.71 -23.17 -2.77
CA ALA A 12 -12.64 -22.29 -1.60
C ALA A 12 -11.20 -21.96 -1.19
N VAL A 13 -10.30 -22.96 -1.22
CA VAL A 13 -8.87 -22.76 -0.93
C VAL A 13 -8.21 -21.85 -1.97
N ALA A 14 -8.52 -22.04 -3.26
CA ALA A 14 -8.00 -21.18 -4.32
C ALA A 14 -8.43 -19.71 -4.16
N VAL A 15 -9.71 -19.47 -3.84
CA VAL A 15 -10.23 -18.11 -3.60
C VAL A 15 -9.57 -17.47 -2.38
N ALA A 16 -9.40 -18.24 -1.29
CA ALA A 16 -8.71 -17.75 -0.10
C ALA A 16 -7.26 -17.37 -0.39
N ALA A 17 -6.54 -18.17 -1.18
CA ALA A 17 -5.16 -17.89 -1.55
C ALA A 17 -5.02 -16.58 -2.37
N VAL A 18 -5.94 -16.32 -3.30
CA VAL A 18 -5.95 -15.08 -4.10
C VAL A 18 -6.26 -13.87 -3.22
N ALA A 19 -7.18 -13.98 -2.26
CA ALA A 19 -7.53 -12.88 -1.36
C ALA A 19 -6.36 -12.48 -0.45
N ILE A 20 -5.58 -13.45 0.05
CA ILE A 20 -4.42 -13.17 0.93
C ILE A 20 -3.25 -12.59 0.12
N ALA A 21 -3.02 -13.09 -1.10
CA ALA A 21 -1.98 -12.57 -1.99
C ALA A 21 -2.30 -11.15 -2.50
N GLY A 22 -3.57 -10.82 -2.69
CA GLY A 22 -4.01 -9.49 -3.14
C GLY A 22 -3.67 -8.36 -2.17
N CYS A 23 -3.64 -8.62 -0.86
CA CYS A 23 -3.34 -7.60 0.14
C CYS A 23 -1.85 -7.18 0.18
N ALA A 24 -0.94 -8.01 -0.33
CA ALA A 24 0.49 -7.66 -0.38
C ALA A 24 0.87 -6.84 -1.63
N TRP A 25 0.01 -6.81 -2.66
CA TRP A 25 0.24 -6.07 -3.90
C TRP A 25 -0.58 -4.78 -4.01
N LEU A 26 -1.60 -4.62 -3.16
CA LEU A 26 -2.44 -3.43 -3.07
C LEU A 26 -2.00 -2.49 -1.93
N ASP A 27 -0.73 -2.59 -1.51
CA ASP A 27 -0.07 -1.58 -0.68
C ASP A 27 0.33 -0.42 -1.61
N ASP A 28 -0.69 0.23 -2.21
CA ASP A 28 -0.52 1.59 -2.71
C ASP A 28 -0.09 2.41 -1.50
N GLY A 29 1.15 2.90 -1.55
CA GLY A 29 1.86 3.48 -0.41
C GLY A 29 1.09 4.55 0.36
N PRO A 30 1.66 5.05 1.48
CA PRO A 30 0.96 5.94 2.40
C PRO A 30 0.23 7.05 1.64
N PRO A 31 -1.05 7.31 1.94
CA PRO A 31 -1.88 8.20 1.13
C PRO A 31 -1.20 9.55 0.99
N THR A 32 -0.61 9.80 -0.20
CA THR A 32 0.14 11.02 -0.45
C THR A 32 -0.84 12.17 -0.59
N ARG A 33 -0.82 13.09 0.37
CA ARG A 33 -1.65 14.30 0.31
C ARG A 33 -1.09 15.24 -0.76
N SER A 34 -1.94 15.74 -1.64
CA SER A 34 -1.54 16.79 -2.59
C SER A 34 -1.30 18.12 -1.86
N CYS A 35 -0.36 18.92 -2.36
CA CYS A 35 0.02 20.20 -1.78
C CYS A 35 0.36 21.23 -2.85
N ARG A 36 0.21 22.51 -2.49
CA ARG A 36 0.71 23.64 -3.29
C ARG A 36 1.85 24.36 -2.59
N SER A 37 1.90 24.28 -1.26
CA SER A 37 2.94 24.84 -0.42
C SER A 37 3.12 24.00 0.85
N ASN A 38 4.23 24.19 1.57
CA ASN A 38 4.51 23.50 2.84
C ASN A 38 3.41 23.69 3.91
N ARG A 39 2.55 24.70 3.78
CA ARG A 39 1.43 24.94 4.71
C ARG A 39 0.30 23.92 4.56
N ASP A 40 0.23 23.24 3.42
CA ASP A 40 -0.78 22.22 3.14
C ASP A 40 -0.38 20.85 3.74
N CYS A 41 0.89 20.70 4.13
CA CYS A 41 1.46 19.50 4.71
C CYS A 41 1.49 19.55 6.23
N PHE A 42 1.50 18.38 6.85
CA PHE A 42 1.52 18.26 8.29
C PHE A 42 2.95 18.43 8.83
N THR A 43 3.41 19.68 8.87
CA THR A 43 4.78 20.04 9.30
C THR A 43 5.15 19.55 10.70
N ALA A 44 4.16 19.34 11.59
CA ALA A 44 4.39 18.75 12.92
C ALA A 44 4.84 17.28 12.86
N GLN A 45 4.60 16.59 11.74
CA GLN A 45 5.12 15.25 11.45
C GLN A 45 6.36 15.28 10.53
N GLY A 46 6.96 16.46 10.31
CA GLY A 46 8.11 16.60 9.43
C GLY A 46 7.78 16.46 7.94
N GLU A 47 6.52 16.69 7.54
CA GLU A 47 6.14 16.70 6.13
C GLU A 47 6.44 18.03 5.45
N VAL A 48 6.92 17.96 4.21
CA VAL A 48 7.17 19.12 3.33
C VAL A 48 6.52 18.90 1.96
N CYS A 49 6.19 19.99 1.28
CA CYS A 49 5.62 19.92 -0.07
C CYS A 49 6.74 19.75 -1.09
N ASP A 50 6.74 18.62 -1.80
CA ASP A 50 7.62 18.42 -2.94
C ASP A 50 7.05 19.20 -4.15
N PRO A 51 7.81 20.13 -4.76
CA PRO A 51 7.32 20.96 -5.84
C PRO A 51 7.21 20.21 -7.19
N VAL A 52 7.84 19.04 -7.33
CA VAL A 52 7.86 18.23 -8.55
C VAL A 52 6.64 17.32 -8.59
N SER A 53 6.39 16.55 -7.53
CA SER A 53 5.24 15.66 -7.41
C SER A 53 3.98 16.36 -6.90
N GLN A 54 4.10 17.58 -6.36
CA GLN A 54 3.02 18.33 -5.73
C GLN A 54 2.34 17.53 -4.60
N THR A 55 3.13 16.77 -3.84
CA THR A 55 2.68 15.94 -2.72
C THR A 55 3.46 16.22 -1.45
N CYS A 56 2.80 16.03 -0.30
CA CYS A 56 3.45 16.04 1.00
C CYS A 56 4.28 14.78 1.17
N VAL A 57 5.57 14.96 1.45
CA VAL A 57 6.53 13.88 1.71
C VAL A 57 7.13 14.07 3.10
N THR A 58 7.28 12.98 3.85
CA THR A 58 8.03 12.99 5.10
C THR A 58 9.52 13.06 4.80
N VAL A 59 10.22 13.99 5.45
CA VAL A 59 11.68 14.11 5.29
C VAL A 59 12.42 13.00 6.09
N ASP A 60 11.70 12.29 6.96
CA ASP A 60 12.18 11.13 7.71
C ASP A 60 12.20 9.86 6.84
N ALA A 61 13.40 9.42 6.45
CA ALA A 61 13.81 8.02 6.23
C ALA A 61 12.96 7.08 5.35
N ALA A 62 11.95 7.53 4.61
CA ALA A 62 11.22 6.70 3.64
C ALA A 62 12.07 6.35 2.40
N ALA A 63 13.23 7.01 2.21
CA ALA A 63 14.27 6.60 1.28
C ALA A 63 15.18 5.47 1.81
N ALA A 64 15.03 5.03 3.07
CA ALA A 64 15.86 3.97 3.66
C ALA A 64 15.15 2.59 3.73
N ALA A 65 13.87 2.52 3.36
CA ALA A 65 13.12 1.27 3.29
C ALA A 65 12.87 0.90 1.83
N GLU A 66 13.93 0.81 1.03
CA GLU A 66 13.91 -0.03 -0.16
C GLU A 66 14.00 -1.50 0.34
N PRO A 67 12.97 -2.34 0.21
CA PRO A 67 13.19 -3.78 0.27
C PRO A 67 13.95 -4.18 -1.00
N THR A 68 15.26 -4.35 -0.86
CA THR A 68 16.17 -5.02 -1.81
C THR A 68 15.63 -6.39 -2.28
N PRO A 69 16.04 -6.85 -3.48
CA PRO A 69 15.27 -7.73 -4.41
C PRO A 69 14.88 -9.12 -3.91
#